data_AF-A0A1I3AZB2-F1
#
_entry.id   AF-A0A1I3AZB2-F1
#
_cell.length_a   1.000
_cell.length_b   1.000
_cell.length_c   1.000
_cell.angle_alpha   90.00
_cell.angle_beta   90.00
_cell.angle_gamma   90.00
#
_symmetry.space_group_name_H-M   'P 1'
#
loop_
_entity.id
_entity.type
_entity.pdbx_description
1 polymer ?
#
loop_
_entity_poly.entity_id
_entity_poly.type
_entity_poly.pdbx_seq_one_letter_code
_entity_poly.pdbx_strand_id
1 'polypeptide(L)'
;MIYGANLIIMALTGSNFPEFIMMLLTPALDIAGNLWGFIAIVTFGNFLWLFGINGSSIIFPILFSIGIANTGINSELVANGQAPDVAMNLQMFRISVLGGAGGTLGLIILMMRSKLPHLKTLSKISIVPGICGINEPIIFGLPIVFNPILAIPFLITPIINLVLTYYAQLTGIISMGYIIDPSFTPFFAQAYLATMDIRNVLFYCALII
;
A
#
# COMPACT_ATOMS: atom_id res chain seq x y z
N MET A 1 -24.57 -17.19 22.99
CA MET A 1 -24.18 -15.82 23.39
C MET A 1 -24.18 -14.86 22.19
N ILE A 2 -23.42 -15.14 21.12
CA ILE A 2 -23.34 -14.30 19.90
C ILE A 2 -24.71 -14.13 19.19
N TYR A 3 -25.50 -15.20 19.08
CA TYR A 3 -26.83 -15.14 18.45
C TYR A 3 -27.84 -14.29 19.24
N GLY A 4 -27.78 -14.30 20.58
CA GLY A 4 -28.64 -13.47 21.43
C GLY A 4 -28.31 -11.97 21.31
N ALA A 5 -27.02 -11.63 21.26
CA ALA A 5 -26.57 -10.27 21.00
C ALA A 5 -27.02 -9.77 19.61
N ASN A 6 -26.97 -10.63 18.59
CA ASN A 6 -27.45 -10.32 17.24
C ASN A 6 -28.94 -9.96 17.21
N LEU A 7 -29.80 -10.69 17.93
CA LEU A 7 -31.24 -10.39 18.01
C LEU A 7 -31.54 -9.09 18.75
N ILE A 8 -30.79 -8.78 19.81
CA ILE A 8 -30.91 -7.51 20.55
C ILE A 8 -30.52 -6.33 19.66
N ILE A 9 -29.41 -6.45 18.92
CA ILE A 9 -28.94 -5.40 18.00
C ILE A 9 -29.93 -5.21 16.83
N MET A 10 -30.46 -6.29 16.26
CA MET A 10 -31.53 -6.20 15.26
C MET A 10 -32.76 -5.47 15.79
N ALA A 11 -33.19 -5.76 17.03
CA ALA A 11 -34.36 -5.13 17.64
C ALA A 11 -34.15 -3.64 17.93
N LEU A 12 -32.92 -3.22 18.26
CA LEU A 12 -32.60 -1.83 18.62
C LEU A 12 -32.21 -0.96 17.41
N THR A 13 -31.61 -1.55 16.37
CA THR A 13 -30.94 -0.81 15.30
C THR A 13 -31.46 -1.15 13.90
N GLY A 14 -32.22 -2.24 13.75
CA GLY A 14 -32.69 -2.74 12.46
C GLY A 14 -31.62 -3.45 11.62
N SER A 15 -30.36 -3.46 12.07
CA SER A 15 -29.21 -4.06 11.38
C SER A 15 -28.78 -5.35 12.06
N ASN A 16 -28.27 -6.33 11.28
CA ASN A 16 -27.64 -7.50 11.89
C ASN A 16 -26.29 -7.14 12.53
N PHE A 17 -25.75 -8.02 13.37
CA PHE A 17 -24.53 -7.77 14.13
C PHE A 17 -23.34 -7.34 13.25
N PRO A 18 -23.03 -8.02 12.13
CA PRO A 18 -22.04 -7.54 11.17
C PRO A 18 -22.31 -6.13 10.63
N GLU A 19 -23.54 -5.84 10.19
CA GLU A 19 -23.92 -4.53 9.65
C GLU A 19 -23.80 -3.42 10.70
N PHE A 20 -24.19 -3.69 11.95
CA PHE A 20 -24.08 -2.74 13.05
C PHE A 20 -22.61 -2.40 13.36
N ILE A 21 -21.73 -3.40 13.38
CA ILE A 21 -20.29 -3.18 13.55
C ILE A 21 -19.74 -2.39 12.36
N MET A 22 -20.13 -2.71 11.13
CA MET A 22 -19.72 -1.96 9.94
C MET A 22 -20.18 -0.50 10.03
N MET A 23 -21.40 -0.23 10.45
CA MET A 23 -21.94 1.13 10.62
C MET A 23 -21.13 1.96 11.63
N LEU A 24 -20.70 1.36 12.76
CA LEU A 24 -19.83 2.04 13.72
C LEU A 24 -18.43 2.32 13.17
N LEU A 25 -17.91 1.44 12.32
CA LEU A 25 -16.58 1.56 11.73
C LEU A 25 -16.57 2.43 10.46
N THR A 26 -17.72 2.64 9.81
CA THR A 26 -17.86 3.35 8.53
C THR A 26 -17.18 4.72 8.51
N PRO A 27 -17.32 5.61 9.52
CA PRO A 27 -16.66 6.93 9.48
C PRO A 27 -15.13 6.85 9.44
N ALA A 28 -14.54 5.84 10.10
CA ALA A 28 -13.09 5.62 10.05
C ALA A 28 -12.67 4.99 8.71
N LEU A 29 -13.51 4.13 8.14
CA LEU A 29 -13.31 3.52 6.82
C LEU A 29 -13.44 4.57 5.70
N ASP A 30 -14.34 5.55 5.82
CA ASP A 30 -14.54 6.64 4.86
C ASP A 30 -13.33 7.59 4.81
N ILE A 31 -12.73 7.86 5.96
CA ILE A 31 -11.48 8.64 6.03
C ILE A 31 -10.36 7.87 5.34
N ALA A 32 -10.20 6.59 5.67
CA ALA A 32 -9.14 5.76 5.11
C ALA A 32 -9.40 5.36 3.63
N GLY A 33 -10.65 5.42 3.17
CA GLY A 33 -11.11 5.15 1.82
C GLY A 33 -10.98 6.33 0.85
N ASN A 34 -10.51 7.49 1.31
CA ASN A 34 -10.13 8.61 0.45
C ASN A 34 -8.61 8.80 0.39
N LEU A 35 -8.12 9.41 -0.68
CA LEU A 35 -6.68 9.57 -0.94
C LEU A 35 -5.92 10.24 0.22
N TRP A 36 -6.49 11.28 0.81
CA TRP A 36 -5.82 12.08 1.83
C TRP A 36 -5.69 11.34 3.16
N GLY A 37 -6.73 10.61 3.57
CA GLY A 37 -6.64 9.75 4.75
C GLY A 37 -5.72 8.56 4.52
N PHE A 38 -5.71 7.98 3.32
CA PHE A 38 -4.75 6.94 2.95
C PHE A 38 -3.30 7.46 3.07
N ILE A 39 -3.01 8.63 2.52
CA ILE A 39 -1.71 9.31 2.63
C ILE A 39 -1.34 9.56 4.10
N ALA A 40 -2.28 10.04 4.91
CA ALA A 40 -2.03 10.30 6.32
C ALA A 40 -1.65 9.02 7.09
N ILE A 41 -2.37 7.93 6.86
CA ILE A 41 -2.09 6.61 7.48
C ILE A 41 -0.72 6.10 7.05
N VAL A 42 -0.42 6.10 5.75
CA VAL A 42 0.88 5.66 5.22
C VAL A 42 2.03 6.51 5.77
N THR A 43 1.86 7.83 5.79
CA THR A 43 2.86 8.76 6.31
C THR A 43 3.10 8.53 7.80
N PHE A 44 2.04 8.28 8.58
CA PHE A 44 2.18 7.90 9.99
C PHE A 44 2.95 6.59 10.18
N GLY A 45 2.66 5.57 9.37
CA GLY A 45 3.43 4.32 9.39
C GLY A 45 4.92 4.54 9.06
N ASN A 46 5.24 5.35 8.06
CA ASN A 46 6.63 5.69 7.74
C ASN A 46 7.28 6.56 8.83
N PHE A 47 6.52 7.44 9.47
CA PHE A 47 7.03 8.23 10.59
C PHE A 47 7.46 7.34 11.77
N LEU A 48 6.70 6.28 12.09
CA LEU A 48 7.07 5.30 13.12
C LEU A 48 8.39 4.58 12.81
N TRP A 49 8.65 4.28 11.54
CA TRP A 49 9.93 3.69 11.11
C TRP A 49 11.14 4.56 11.42
N LEU A 50 10.98 5.89 11.48
CA LEU A 50 12.06 6.81 11.88
C LEU A 50 12.49 6.62 13.35
N PHE A 51 11.66 5.98 14.17
CA PHE A 51 11.95 5.63 15.57
C PHE A 51 12.24 4.13 15.76
N GLY A 52 12.36 3.37 14.67
CA GLY A 52 12.66 1.94 14.70
C GLY A 52 11.44 1.05 15.00
N ILE A 53 10.25 1.63 15.01
CA ILE A 53 8.99 0.90 15.15
C ILE A 53 8.56 0.42 13.76
N ASN A 54 8.16 -0.84 13.62
CA ASN A 54 7.64 -1.38 12.36
C ASN A 54 6.25 -0.79 12.07
N GLY A 55 6.21 0.43 11.55
CA GLY A 55 4.96 1.14 11.29
C GLY A 55 4.13 0.55 10.15
N SER A 56 4.77 -0.15 9.21
CA SER A 56 4.07 -0.90 8.15
C SER A 56 3.15 -1.96 8.74
N SER A 57 3.58 -2.65 9.79
CA SER A 57 2.75 -3.66 10.49
C SER A 57 1.60 -3.03 11.28
N ILE A 58 1.76 -1.80 11.76
CA ILE A 58 0.71 -1.06 12.48
C ILE A 58 -0.43 -0.66 11.53
N ILE A 59 -0.09 -0.18 10.34
CA ILE A 59 -1.08 0.30 9.36
C ILE A 59 -1.68 -0.82 8.49
N PHE A 60 -0.98 -1.96 8.38
CA PHE A 60 -1.34 -3.06 7.48
C PHE A 60 -2.79 -3.53 7.66
N PRO A 61 -3.30 -3.85 8.87
CA PRO A 61 -4.66 -4.38 9.01
C PRO A 61 -5.74 -3.42 8.51
N ILE A 62 -5.50 -2.11 8.65
CA ILE A 62 -6.44 -1.06 8.24
C ILE A 62 -6.47 -0.96 6.72
N LEU A 63 -5.32 -0.72 6.10
CA LEU A 63 -5.23 -0.49 4.65
C LEU A 63 -5.48 -1.77 3.85
N PHE A 64 -5.07 -2.92 4.37
CA PHE A 64 -5.30 -4.20 3.71
C PHE A 64 -6.79 -4.57 3.71
N SER A 65 -7.49 -4.39 4.83
CA SER A 65 -8.93 -4.66 4.91
C SER A 65 -9.73 -3.81 3.91
N ILE A 66 -9.47 -2.49 3.90
CA ILE A 66 -10.09 -1.56 2.95
C ILE A 66 -9.73 -1.92 1.51
N GLY A 67 -8.44 -2.20 1.26
CA GLY A 67 -7.95 -2.57 -0.05
C GLY A 67 -8.64 -3.82 -0.60
N ILE A 68 -8.79 -4.86 0.22
CA ILE A 68 -9.47 -6.11 -0.17
C ILE A 68 -10.95 -5.86 -0.46
N ALA A 69 -11.66 -5.15 0.42
CA ALA A 69 -13.07 -4.83 0.22
C ALA A 69 -13.30 -4.06 -1.10
N ASN A 70 -12.51 -3.02 -1.35
CA ASN A 70 -12.60 -2.18 -2.55
C ASN A 70 -12.16 -2.92 -3.83
N THR A 71 -11.19 -3.83 -3.73
CA THR A 71 -10.82 -4.72 -4.84
C THR A 71 -11.95 -5.68 -5.17
N GLY A 72 -12.69 -6.16 -4.15
CA GLY A 72 -13.88 -6.99 -4.32
C GLY A 72 -14.98 -6.29 -5.11
N ILE A 73 -15.25 -5.01 -4.81
CA ILE A 73 -16.22 -4.19 -5.57
C ILE A 73 -15.81 -4.11 -7.05
N ASN A 74 -14.53 -3.81 -7.32
CA ASN A 74 -14.03 -3.76 -8.69
C ASN A 74 -14.10 -5.12 -9.41
N SER A 75 -13.86 -6.22 -8.68
CA SER A 75 -13.98 -7.58 -9.22
C SER A 75 -15.41 -7.87 -9.68
N GLU A 76 -16.42 -7.46 -8.92
CA GLU A 76 -17.83 -7.62 -9.27
C GLU A 76 -18.21 -6.78 -10.50
N LEU A 77 -17.75 -5.53 -10.59
CA LEU A 77 -17.94 -4.68 -11.77
C LEU A 77 -17.38 -5.37 -13.03
N VAL A 78 -16.14 -5.86 -12.96
CA VAL A 78 -15.48 -6.56 -14.07
C VAL A 78 -16.20 -7.85 -14.44
N ALA A 79 -16.67 -8.63 -13.47
CA ALA A 79 -17.46 -9.83 -13.71
C ALA A 79 -18.78 -9.55 -14.45
N ASN A 80 -19.36 -8.37 -14.24
CA ASN A 80 -20.55 -7.88 -14.94
C ASN A 80 -20.25 -7.17 -16.27
N GLY A 81 -19.00 -7.20 -16.74
CA GLY A 81 -18.58 -6.56 -17.99
C GLY A 81 -18.42 -5.04 -17.89
N GLN A 82 -18.36 -4.49 -16.69
CA GLN A 82 -18.13 -3.06 -16.42
C GLN A 82 -16.65 -2.79 -16.12
N ALA A 83 -16.22 -1.54 -16.23
CA ALA A 83 -14.89 -1.14 -15.82
C ALA A 83 -14.79 -1.03 -14.28
N PRO A 84 -13.63 -1.32 -13.68
CA PRO A 84 -13.40 -1.04 -12.26
C PRO A 84 -13.42 0.48 -12.00
N ASP A 85 -13.98 0.90 -10.87
CA ASP A 85 -14.26 2.33 -10.58
C ASP A 85 -13.73 2.79 -9.20
N VAL A 86 -13.40 1.84 -8.32
CA VAL A 86 -12.89 2.16 -6.98
C VAL A 86 -11.36 2.26 -7.00
N ALA A 87 -10.83 3.48 -6.96
CA ALA A 87 -9.38 3.72 -7.02
C ALA A 87 -8.64 3.28 -5.74
N MET A 88 -9.20 3.52 -4.55
CA MET A 88 -8.58 3.18 -3.24
C MET A 88 -8.67 1.69 -2.90
N ASN A 89 -8.19 0.84 -3.80
CA ASN A 89 -8.19 -0.62 -3.66
C ASN A 89 -6.81 -1.17 -3.22
N LEU A 90 -6.65 -2.49 -3.22
CA LEU A 90 -5.41 -3.16 -2.74
C LEU A 90 -4.16 -2.70 -3.50
N GLN A 91 -4.30 -2.35 -4.78
CA GLN A 91 -3.23 -1.80 -5.61
C GLN A 91 -2.59 -0.56 -4.98
N MET A 92 -3.39 0.32 -4.37
CA MET A 92 -2.89 1.54 -3.70
C MET A 92 -2.04 1.20 -2.48
N PHE A 93 -2.44 0.16 -1.74
CA PHE A 93 -1.62 -0.34 -0.65
C PHE A 93 -0.29 -0.89 -1.16
N ARG A 94 -0.27 -1.66 -2.25
CA ARG A 94 0.99 -2.17 -2.84
C ARG A 94 1.93 -1.05 -3.27
N ILE A 95 1.39 0.01 -3.89
CA ILE A 95 2.14 1.21 -4.25
C ILE A 95 2.74 1.91 -3.02
N SER A 96 1.98 1.99 -1.92
CA SER A 96 2.44 2.66 -0.70
C SER A 96 3.66 1.98 -0.06
N VAL A 97 3.84 0.68 -0.32
CA VAL A 97 4.95 -0.14 0.17
C VAL A 97 5.87 -0.60 -0.98
N LEU A 98 5.90 0.12 -2.11
CA LEU A 98 6.74 -0.21 -3.25
C LEU A 98 8.21 -0.13 -2.85
N GLY A 99 8.92 -1.27 -2.84
CA GLY A 99 10.28 -1.30 -2.30
C GLY A 99 10.37 -1.37 -0.79
N GLY A 100 9.27 -1.68 -0.11
CA GLY A 100 9.10 -1.63 1.34
C GLY A 100 8.66 -0.26 1.82
N ALA A 101 8.85 0.02 3.11
CA ALA A 101 8.49 1.32 3.69
C ALA A 101 9.27 2.46 3.01
N GLY A 102 8.63 3.59 2.76
CA GLY A 102 9.31 4.80 2.25
C GLY A 102 9.83 4.76 0.81
N GLY A 103 9.48 3.77 -0.01
CA GLY A 103 9.87 3.77 -1.42
C GLY A 103 11.33 3.37 -1.69
N THR A 104 11.94 2.54 -0.85
CA THR A 104 13.42 2.39 -0.85
C THR A 104 14.02 1.67 -2.06
N LEU A 105 13.22 1.11 -2.96
CA LEU A 105 13.76 0.42 -4.14
C LEU A 105 14.55 1.36 -5.07
N GLY A 106 14.09 2.60 -5.25
CA GLY A 106 14.85 3.62 -5.99
C GLY A 106 16.18 3.95 -5.30
N LEU A 107 16.18 4.05 -3.97
CA LEU A 107 17.38 4.25 -3.17
C LEU A 107 18.37 3.08 -3.30
N ILE A 108 17.89 1.83 -3.29
CA ILE A 108 18.73 0.65 -3.53
C ILE A 108 19.42 0.75 -4.89
N ILE A 109 18.68 1.15 -5.94
CA ILE A 109 19.24 1.31 -7.30
C ILE A 109 20.32 2.39 -7.34
N LEU A 110 20.11 3.53 -6.67
CA LEU A 110 21.12 4.58 -6.56
C LEU A 110 22.36 4.10 -5.80
N MET A 111 22.17 3.37 -4.71
CA MET A 111 23.27 2.81 -3.90
C MET A 111 24.12 1.79 -4.67
N MET A 112 23.54 1.01 -5.59
CA MET A 112 24.31 0.11 -6.46
C MET A 112 25.35 0.87 -7.32
N ARG A 113 25.07 2.13 -7.66
CA ARG A 113 25.96 3.00 -8.44
C ARG A 113 26.95 3.78 -7.57
N SER A 114 26.88 3.66 -6.24
CA SER A 114 27.71 4.41 -5.31
C SER A 114 29.20 4.08 -5.44
N LYS A 115 30.08 5.05 -5.16
CA LYS A 115 31.54 4.81 -5.07
C LYS A 115 31.92 4.11 -3.75
N LEU A 116 31.06 4.19 -2.73
CA LEU A 116 31.32 3.61 -1.41
C LEU A 116 31.07 2.09 -1.41
N PRO A 117 32.08 1.25 -1.08
CA PRO A 117 31.93 -0.21 -1.09
C PRO A 117 30.81 -0.71 -0.17
N HIS A 118 30.66 -0.11 1.01
CA HIS A 118 29.63 -0.49 1.97
C HIS A 118 28.21 -0.32 1.40
N LEU A 119 27.92 0.81 0.73
CA LEU A 119 26.62 1.06 0.10
C LEU A 119 26.33 0.11 -1.07
N LYS A 120 27.36 -0.22 -1.85
CA LYS A 120 27.26 -1.21 -2.92
C LYS A 120 26.97 -2.62 -2.39
N THR A 121 27.62 -3.03 -1.31
CA THR A 121 27.36 -4.33 -0.69
C THR A 121 25.96 -4.39 -0.10
N LEU A 122 25.55 -3.34 0.62
CA LEU A 122 24.23 -3.24 1.23
C LEU A 122 23.10 -3.27 0.18
N SER A 123 23.25 -2.56 -0.93
CA SER A 123 22.26 -2.61 -2.02
C SER A 123 22.14 -3.98 -2.68
N LYS A 124 23.26 -4.70 -2.89
CA LYS A 124 23.24 -6.05 -3.47
C LYS A 124 22.49 -7.07 -2.60
N ILE A 125 22.63 -6.99 -1.28
CA ILE A 125 21.87 -7.88 -0.38
C ILE A 125 20.41 -7.47 -0.23
N SER A 126 20.08 -6.21 -0.52
CA SER A 126 18.75 -5.64 -0.31
C SER A 126 17.86 -5.64 -1.56
N ILE A 127 18.42 -5.83 -2.76
CA ILE A 127 17.64 -5.70 -4.01
C ILE A 127 16.54 -6.76 -4.14
N VAL A 128 16.84 -8.02 -3.83
CA VAL A 128 15.86 -9.12 -3.89
C VAL A 128 14.72 -8.92 -2.89
N PRO A 129 14.98 -8.71 -1.59
CA PRO A 129 13.90 -8.42 -0.65
C PRO A 129 13.16 -7.12 -1.02
N GLY A 130 13.87 -6.09 -1.50
CA GLY A 130 13.28 -4.83 -1.92
C GLY A 130 12.28 -4.98 -3.07
N ILE A 131 12.58 -5.82 -4.07
CA ILE A 131 11.63 -6.15 -5.16
C ILE A 131 10.33 -6.78 -4.63
N CYS A 132 10.41 -7.51 -3.51
CA CYS A 132 9.29 -8.13 -2.84
C CYS A 132 8.69 -7.27 -1.71
N GLY A 133 9.06 -5.99 -1.61
CA GLY A 133 8.52 -5.06 -0.61
C GLY A 133 9.07 -5.24 0.81
N ILE A 134 10.24 -5.86 0.96
CA ILE A 134 10.92 -6.09 2.24
C ILE A 134 12.19 -5.22 2.26
N ASN A 135 12.36 -4.37 3.26
CA ASN A 135 13.44 -3.36 3.25
C ASN A 135 14.10 -3.06 4.59
N GLU A 136 13.91 -3.92 5.60
CA GLU A 136 14.61 -3.85 6.88
C GLU A 136 16.13 -3.77 6.74
N PRO A 137 16.79 -4.48 5.79
CA PRO A 137 18.22 -4.31 5.57
C PRO A 137 18.62 -2.87 5.24
N ILE A 138 17.77 -2.11 4.53
CA ILE A 138 18.04 -0.70 4.19
C ILE A 138 17.69 0.21 5.37
N ILE A 139 16.53 0.01 6.00
CA ILE A 139 16.10 0.82 7.15
C ILE A 139 17.18 0.83 8.23
N PHE A 140 17.71 -0.34 8.59
CA PHE A 140 18.68 -0.50 9.66
C PHE A 140 20.13 -0.43 9.19
N GLY A 141 20.44 -0.87 7.97
CA GLY A 141 21.80 -0.88 7.44
C GLY A 141 22.29 0.47 6.91
N LEU A 142 21.39 1.32 6.40
CA LEU A 142 21.69 2.69 5.95
C LEU A 142 21.43 3.75 7.05
N PRO A 143 21.33 3.31 8.31
CA PRO A 143 20.47 3.89 9.36
C PRO A 143 19.52 4.99 8.88
N ILE A 144 18.40 4.62 8.26
CA ILE A 144 17.29 5.57 8.00
C ILE A 144 16.66 5.99 9.33
N VAL A 145 16.61 5.06 10.28
CA VAL A 145 16.16 5.32 11.65
C VAL A 145 17.00 6.43 12.26
N PHE A 146 16.33 7.43 12.84
CA PHE A 146 16.94 8.63 13.43
C PHE A 146 17.80 9.49 12.50
N ASN A 147 17.70 9.31 11.17
CA ASN A 147 18.45 10.12 10.20
C ASN A 147 17.56 11.20 9.56
N PRO A 148 17.66 12.48 9.97
CA PRO A 148 16.77 13.53 9.48
C PRO A 148 16.95 13.83 7.99
N ILE A 149 18.12 13.54 7.40
CA ILE A 149 18.37 13.77 5.98
C ILE A 149 17.62 12.72 5.14
N LEU A 150 17.70 11.45 5.54
CA LEU A 150 17.00 10.36 4.85
C LEU A 150 15.51 10.30 5.19
N ALA A 151 15.10 10.86 6.34
CA ALA A 151 13.70 10.95 6.73
C ALA A 151 12.85 11.73 5.70
N ILE A 152 13.39 12.81 5.12
CA ILE A 152 12.67 13.65 4.16
C ILE A 152 12.23 12.84 2.92
N PRO A 153 13.14 12.23 2.13
CA PRO A 153 12.72 11.42 0.98
C PRO A 153 11.92 10.19 1.41
N PHE A 154 12.21 9.61 2.58
CA PHE A 154 11.49 8.44 3.10
C PHE A 154 10.00 8.73 3.36
N LEU A 155 9.67 9.92 3.86
CA LEU A 155 8.28 10.32 4.10
C LEU A 155 7.59 10.81 2.81
N ILE A 156 8.31 11.51 1.94
CA ILE A 156 7.70 12.16 0.75
C ILE A 156 7.49 11.19 -0.41
N THR A 157 8.40 10.25 -0.64
CA THR A 157 8.36 9.36 -1.82
C THR A 157 7.04 8.57 -1.91
N PRO A 158 6.54 7.94 -0.83
CA PRO A 158 5.26 7.23 -0.88
C PRO A 158 4.07 8.16 -1.17
N ILE A 159 4.10 9.41 -0.71
CA ILE A 159 3.06 10.40 -0.98
C ILE A 159 3.00 10.69 -2.47
N ILE A 160 4.16 10.96 -3.09
CA ILE A 160 4.26 11.20 -4.53
C ILE A 160 3.74 9.98 -5.30
N ASN A 161 4.18 8.77 -4.94
CA ASN A 161 3.75 7.54 -5.60
C ASN A 161 2.24 7.33 -5.52
N LEU A 162 1.63 7.56 -4.35
CA LEU A 162 0.18 7.45 -4.16
C LEU A 162 -0.59 8.47 -4.99
N VAL A 163 -0.17 9.74 -4.98
CA VAL A 163 -0.81 10.82 -5.74
C VAL A 163 -0.73 10.54 -7.25
N LEU A 164 0.45 10.19 -7.75
CA LEU A 164 0.65 9.87 -9.17
C LEU A 164 -0.19 8.66 -9.58
N THR A 165 -0.21 7.60 -8.77
CA THR A 165 -1.02 6.40 -9.05
C THR A 165 -2.51 6.74 -9.10
N TYR A 166 -3.01 7.51 -8.13
CA TYR A 166 -4.41 7.89 -8.08
C TYR A 166 -4.87 8.60 -9.35
N TYR A 167 -4.12 9.63 -9.78
CA TYR A 167 -4.47 10.36 -10.99
C TYR A 167 -4.24 9.52 -12.27
N ALA A 168 -3.24 8.64 -12.29
CA ALA A 168 -3.02 7.72 -13.40
C ALA A 168 -4.18 6.72 -13.55
N GLN A 169 -4.77 6.25 -12.45
CA GLN A 169 -5.97 5.43 -12.45
C GLN A 169 -7.19 6.22 -12.97
N LEU A 170 -7.44 7.42 -12.44
CA LEU A 170 -8.60 8.24 -12.83
C LEU A 170 -8.56 8.70 -14.30
N THR A 171 -7.36 8.93 -14.84
CA THR A 171 -7.18 9.33 -16.25
C THR A 171 -7.09 8.14 -17.21
N GLY A 172 -7.12 6.90 -16.70
CA GLY A 172 -7.03 5.68 -17.50
C GLY A 172 -5.64 5.40 -18.10
N ILE A 173 -4.60 6.10 -17.63
CA ILE A 173 -3.19 5.80 -17.97
C ILE A 173 -2.85 4.38 -17.54
N ILE A 174 -3.35 3.99 -16.36
CA ILE A 174 -3.26 2.62 -15.83
C ILE A 174 -4.64 2.10 -15.44
N SER A 175 -4.84 0.78 -15.51
CA SER A 175 -6.07 0.14 -15.01
C SER A 175 -6.09 0.10 -13.47
N MET A 176 -7.30 0.18 -12.90
CA MET A 176 -7.53 -0.02 -11.46
C MET A 176 -7.51 -1.52 -11.09
N GLY A 177 -6.94 -1.83 -9.93
CA GLY A 177 -6.91 -3.17 -9.36
C GLY A 177 -8.29 -3.78 -9.12
N TYR A 178 -8.47 -5.01 -9.57
CA TYR A 178 -9.69 -5.81 -9.35
C TYR A 178 -9.39 -7.27 -8.97
N ILE A 179 -8.12 -7.67 -8.95
CA ILE A 179 -7.67 -9.00 -8.53
C ILE A 179 -6.88 -8.86 -7.24
N ILE A 180 -7.14 -9.75 -6.28
CA ILE A 180 -6.37 -9.85 -5.03
C ILE A 180 -5.07 -10.59 -5.32
N ASP A 181 -3.97 -9.85 -5.37
CA ASP A 181 -2.62 -10.37 -5.57
C ASP A 181 -1.99 -10.91 -4.27
N PRO A 182 -1.12 -11.93 -4.35
CA PRO A 182 -0.39 -12.43 -3.19
C PRO A 182 0.67 -11.41 -2.70
N SER A 183 0.72 -11.20 -1.38
CA SER A 183 1.76 -10.40 -0.73
C SER A 183 3.15 -10.96 -0.97
N PHE A 184 4.17 -10.09 -0.93
CA PHE A 184 5.59 -10.43 -1.16
C PHE A 184 5.92 -10.98 -2.56
N THR A 185 4.98 -10.90 -3.50
CA THR A 185 5.25 -11.11 -4.92
C THR A 185 6.12 -9.97 -5.45
N PRO A 186 7.09 -10.23 -6.36
CA PRO A 186 7.86 -9.17 -7.01
C PRO A 186 6.95 -8.07 -7.58
N PHE A 187 7.30 -6.80 -7.34
CA PHE A 187 6.42 -5.67 -7.63
C PHE A 187 5.87 -5.65 -9.07
N PHE A 188 6.68 -6.06 -10.06
CA PHE A 188 6.28 -6.09 -11.47
C PHE A 188 5.22 -7.17 -11.75
N ALA A 189 5.34 -8.33 -11.12
CA ALA A 189 4.34 -9.39 -11.22
C ALA A 189 3.08 -8.99 -10.46
N GLN A 190 3.24 -8.33 -9.31
CA GLN A 190 2.13 -7.83 -8.51
C GLN A 190 1.32 -6.76 -9.27
N ALA A 191 2.00 -5.82 -9.94
CA ALA A 191 1.39 -4.78 -10.77
C ALA A 191 0.56 -5.36 -11.93
N TYR A 192 1.09 -6.41 -12.58
CA TYR A 192 0.37 -7.11 -13.64
C TYR A 192 -0.81 -7.90 -13.07
N LEU A 193 -0.59 -8.73 -12.05
CA LEU A 193 -1.61 -9.63 -11.50
C LEU A 193 -2.83 -8.88 -10.94
N ALA A 194 -2.64 -7.71 -10.35
CA ALA A 194 -3.75 -6.93 -9.80
C ALA A 194 -4.76 -6.46 -10.86
N THR A 195 -4.35 -6.37 -12.13
CA THR A 195 -5.09 -5.65 -13.19
C THR A 195 -5.13 -6.35 -14.55
N MET A 196 -4.32 -7.39 -14.74
CA MET A 196 -4.02 -8.03 -16.04
C MET A 196 -3.54 -7.06 -17.13
N ASP A 197 -2.96 -5.92 -16.74
CA ASP A 197 -2.56 -4.85 -17.63
C ASP A 197 -1.07 -4.51 -17.49
N ILE A 198 -0.33 -4.61 -18.59
CA ILE A 198 1.12 -4.33 -18.63
C ILE A 198 1.45 -2.85 -18.38
N ARG A 199 0.51 -1.93 -18.63
CA ARG A 199 0.70 -0.49 -18.37
C ARG A 199 1.01 -0.23 -16.89
N ASN A 200 0.41 -1.02 -16.00
CA ASN A 200 0.71 -0.95 -14.56
C ASN A 200 2.16 -1.31 -14.25
N VAL A 201 2.72 -2.32 -14.92
CA VAL A 201 4.13 -2.72 -14.72
C VAL A 201 5.07 -1.58 -15.12
N LEU A 202 4.85 -0.99 -16.30
CA LEU A 202 5.64 0.13 -16.79
C LEU A 202 5.56 1.34 -15.86
N PHE A 203 4.35 1.62 -15.36
CA PHE A 203 4.13 2.72 -14.43
C PHE A 203 4.84 2.49 -13.09
N TYR A 204 4.77 1.28 -12.52
CA TYR A 204 5.48 0.95 -11.27
C TYR A 204 7.00 1.09 -11.45
N CYS A 205 7.54 0.65 -12.59
CA CYS A 205 8.95 0.86 -12.93
C CYS A 205 9.29 2.36 -13.01
N ALA A 206 8.41 3.19 -13.58
CA ALA A 206 8.61 4.63 -13.66
C ALA A 206 8.58 5.32 -12.29
N LEU A 207 7.78 4.84 -11.33
CA LEU A 207 7.76 5.35 -9.95
C LEU A 207 9.06 5.06 -9.17
N ILE A 208 9.85 4.08 -9.61
CA ILE A 208 11.09 3.66 -8.93
C ILE A 208 12.31 4.50 -9.39
N ILE A 209 12.27 5.06 -10.59
CA ILE A 209 13.40 5.74 -11.26
C ILE A 209 13.35 7.25 -10.98
#